data_AF-A0A431TZK9-F1
#
_entry.id   AF-A0A431TZK9-F1
#
_cell.length_a   1.000
_cell.length_b   1.000
_cell.length_c   1.000
_cell.angle_alpha   90.00
_cell.angle_beta   90.00
_cell.angle_gamma   90.00
#
_symmetry.space_group_name_H-M   'P 1'
#
loop_
_entity.id
_entity.type
_entity.pdbx_description
1 polymer ?
#
loop_
_entity_poly.entity_id
_entity_poly.type
_entity_poly.pdbx_seq_one_letter_code
_entity_poly.pdbx_strand_id
1 'polypeptide(L)'
;MRILLADCPLKHLLRLFPPAEPIHIRELGDTWHPSSGYVDAAIVTGVDTIGQLLAHEYDFGGLVYFDAAVAGLTLRYHAEQYELRGPDKTMWRLLRQLDEQNACPDFQPKLQVLSRHDE
;
A
#
# COMPACT_ATOMS: atom_id res chain seq x y z
N MET A 1 13.16 11.11 -2.36
CA MET A 1 12.33 10.79 -3.55
C MET A 1 10.85 10.58 -3.19
N ARG A 2 9.94 10.99 -4.09
CA ARG A 2 8.48 10.78 -4.03
C ARG A 2 7.96 10.13 -5.32
N ILE A 3 7.03 9.19 -5.19
CA ILE A 3 6.36 8.53 -6.32
C ILE A 3 4.85 8.53 -6.10
N LEU A 4 4.10 8.78 -7.17
CA LEU A 4 2.65 8.58 -7.21
C LEU A 4 2.31 7.32 -8.03
N LEU A 5 1.47 6.47 -7.49
CA LEU A 5 0.89 5.31 -8.17
C LEU A 5 -0.62 5.51 -8.33
N ALA A 6 -1.16 4.96 -9.42
CA ALA A 6 -2.59 4.91 -9.66
C ALA A 6 -3.31 4.04 -8.61
N ASP A 7 -4.63 4.22 -8.53
CA ASP A 7 -5.49 3.41 -7.67
C ASP A 7 -5.30 1.90 -7.92
N CYS A 8 -5.25 1.15 -6.82
CA CYS A 8 -5.23 -0.29 -6.84
C CYS A 8 -5.64 -0.86 -5.47
N PRO A 9 -6.06 -2.14 -5.40
CA PRO A 9 -6.35 -2.76 -4.12
C PRO A 9 -5.15 -2.72 -3.17
N LEU A 10 -5.36 -2.34 -1.91
CA LEU A 10 -4.28 -2.18 -0.92
C LEU A 10 -3.38 -3.41 -0.83
N LYS A 11 -4.00 -4.59 -0.69
CA LYS A 11 -3.26 -5.87 -0.64
C LYS A 11 -2.42 -6.11 -1.89
N HIS A 12 -2.82 -5.57 -3.03
CA HIS A 12 -2.05 -5.69 -4.26
C HIS A 12 -0.76 -4.87 -4.20
N LEU A 13 -0.83 -3.62 -3.73
CA LEU A 13 0.35 -2.79 -3.48
C LEU A 13 1.31 -3.45 -2.46
N LEU A 14 0.76 -4.00 -1.37
CA LEU A 14 1.55 -4.57 -0.28
C LEU A 14 2.36 -5.81 -0.70
N ARG A 15 2.00 -6.47 -1.81
CA ARG A 15 2.79 -7.57 -2.39
C ARG A 15 4.16 -7.15 -2.91
N LEU A 16 4.42 -5.85 -3.06
CA LEU A 16 5.76 -5.34 -3.36
C LEU A 16 6.74 -5.53 -2.20
N PHE A 17 6.24 -5.71 -0.99
CA PHE A 17 7.05 -5.84 0.22
C PHE A 17 7.17 -7.30 0.67
N PRO A 18 8.30 -7.69 1.29
CA PRO A 18 8.42 -9.01 1.89
C PRO A 18 7.34 -9.24 2.97
N PRO A 19 6.75 -10.44 3.07
CA PRO A 19 5.73 -10.72 4.10
C PRO A 19 6.21 -10.53 5.54
N ALA A 20 7.51 -10.74 5.79
CA ALA A 20 8.11 -10.54 7.11
C ALA A 20 8.44 -9.06 7.43
N GLU A 21 8.25 -8.15 6.47
CA GLU A 21 8.54 -6.74 6.67
C GLU A 21 7.55 -6.14 7.70
N PRO A 22 8.05 -5.40 8.71
CA PRO A 22 7.19 -4.70 9.65
C PRO A 22 6.37 -3.61 8.96
N ILE A 23 5.12 -3.48 9.37
CA ILE A 23 4.23 -2.40 8.96
C ILE A 23 3.71 -1.69 10.21
N HIS A 24 3.77 -0.36 10.18
CA HIS A 24 3.18 0.48 11.22
C HIS A 24 2.09 1.34 10.60
N ILE A 25 0.84 0.90 10.76
CA ILE A 25 -0.34 1.62 10.28
C ILE A 25 -0.66 2.72 11.28
N ARG A 26 -0.64 3.97 10.82
CA ARG A 26 -0.94 5.15 11.64
C ARG A 26 -2.41 5.48 11.60
N GLU A 27 -3.01 5.36 10.42
CA GLU A 27 -4.40 5.71 10.19
C GLU A 27 -4.94 4.94 8.98
N LEU A 28 -6.20 4.51 9.09
CA LEU A 28 -6.92 3.75 8.09
C LEU A 28 -8.35 4.31 8.06
N GLY A 29 -8.84 4.63 6.87
CA GLY A 29 -10.23 4.98 6.64
C GLY A 29 -10.78 4.16 5.49
N ASP A 30 -11.80 3.37 5.77
CA ASP A 30 -12.54 2.57 4.78
C ASP A 30 -14.05 2.82 4.98
N THR A 31 -14.80 2.89 3.88
CA THR A 31 -16.22 3.25 3.85
C THR A 31 -17.19 2.10 4.04
N TRP A 32 -16.70 0.85 4.09
CA TRP A 32 -17.50 -0.33 4.41
C TRP A 32 -18.76 -0.52 3.56
N HIS A 33 -18.80 -0.06 2.30
CA HIS A 33 -20.04 -0.13 1.51
C HIS A 33 -20.51 -1.59 1.36
N PRO A 34 -21.68 -1.98 1.94
CA PRO A 34 -22.89 -1.16 2.10
C PRO A 34 -23.30 -0.72 3.52
N SER A 35 -22.42 -0.70 4.51
CA SER A 35 -22.70 -0.25 5.88
C SER A 35 -21.93 1.03 6.23
N SER A 36 -22.54 2.17 5.90
CA SER A 36 -22.33 3.59 6.27
C SER A 36 -21.42 4.02 7.45
N GLY A 37 -20.26 3.41 7.70
CA GLY A 37 -19.36 3.79 8.80
C GLY A 37 -17.89 3.74 8.40
N TYR A 38 -17.10 4.68 8.93
CA TYR A 38 -15.64 4.62 8.85
C TYR A 38 -15.12 3.42 9.65
N VAL A 39 -14.25 2.62 9.07
CA VAL A 39 -13.55 1.57 9.80
C VAL A 39 -12.51 2.18 10.72
N ASP A 40 -12.66 1.92 12.02
CA ASP A 40 -11.69 2.27 13.04
C ASP A 40 -10.41 1.44 12.85
N ALA A 41 -9.25 2.01 13.19
CA ALA A 41 -7.94 1.35 13.19
C ALA A 41 -7.93 0.04 14.02
N ALA A 42 -8.97 -0.19 14.83
CA ALA A 42 -9.31 -1.46 15.46
C ALA A 42 -9.21 -2.68 14.51
N ILE A 43 -9.60 -2.56 13.23
CA ILE A 43 -9.59 -3.72 12.30
C ILE A 43 -8.18 -4.25 12.02
N VAL A 44 -7.17 -3.40 12.15
CA VAL A 44 -5.75 -3.76 11.95
C VAL A 44 -4.99 -3.83 13.28
N THR A 45 -5.70 -3.87 14.41
CA THR A 45 -5.07 -4.02 15.72
C THR A 45 -4.37 -5.38 15.80
N GLY A 46 -3.07 -5.35 16.12
CA GLY A 46 -2.23 -6.56 16.16
C GLY A 46 -1.67 -7.00 14.81
N VAL A 47 -1.86 -6.20 13.76
CA VAL A 47 -1.16 -6.37 12.48
C VAL A 47 0.17 -5.64 12.55
N ASP A 48 1.26 -6.39 12.73
CA ASP A 48 2.62 -5.85 12.86
C ASP A 48 3.45 -6.09 11.60
N THR A 49 3.01 -6.96 10.69
CA THR A 49 3.74 -7.36 9.49
C THR A 49 2.88 -7.33 8.23
N ILE A 50 3.53 -7.13 7.08
CA ILE A 50 2.87 -7.18 5.76
C ILE A 50 2.13 -8.51 5.55
N GLY A 51 2.74 -9.63 5.94
CA GLY A 51 2.15 -10.96 5.81
C GLY A 51 0.84 -11.10 6.58
N GLN A 52 0.76 -10.56 7.80
CA GLN A 52 -0.48 -10.55 8.58
C GLN A 52 -1.58 -9.72 7.89
N LEU A 53 -1.24 -8.54 7.35
CA LEU A 53 -2.21 -7.70 6.64
C LEU A 53 -2.71 -8.36 5.35
N LEU A 54 -1.82 -9.03 4.62
CA LEU A 54 -2.18 -9.77 3.40
C LEU A 54 -3.08 -10.98 3.72
N ALA A 55 -2.82 -11.68 4.82
CA ALA A 55 -3.58 -12.84 5.27
C ALA A 55 -4.91 -12.49 5.96
N HIS A 56 -5.11 -11.21 6.32
CA HIS A 56 -6.34 -10.75 6.96
C HIS A 56 -7.56 -11.02 6.06
N GLU A 57 -8.71 -11.39 6.62
CA GLU A 57 -9.90 -11.74 5.81
C GLU A 57 -10.51 -10.52 5.12
N TYR A 58 -10.46 -9.36 5.78
CA TYR A 58 -10.95 -8.10 5.24
C TYR A 58 -10.15 -7.66 3.99
N ASP A 59 -10.82 -7.27 2.91
CA ASP A 59 -10.22 -7.02 1.59
C ASP A 59 -9.87 -5.56 1.30
N PHE A 60 -10.36 -4.62 2.11
CA PHE A 60 -10.15 -3.16 1.97
C PHE A 60 -10.65 -2.61 0.62
N GLY A 61 -11.75 -3.16 0.09
CA GLY A 61 -12.34 -2.70 -1.16
C GLY A 61 -12.96 -1.29 -1.11
N GLY A 62 -13.21 -0.75 0.08
CA GLY A 62 -13.79 0.58 0.31
C GLY A 62 -12.79 1.60 0.83
N LEU A 63 -11.49 1.37 0.62
CA LEU A 63 -10.42 2.20 1.15
C LEU A 63 -10.57 3.65 0.67
N VAL A 64 -10.58 4.60 1.60
CA VAL A 64 -10.61 6.04 1.32
C VAL A 64 -9.33 6.72 1.78
N TYR A 65 -8.73 6.20 2.85
CA TYR A 65 -7.52 6.74 3.43
C TYR A 65 -6.65 5.66 4.04
N PHE A 66 -5.34 5.81 3.89
CA PHE A 66 -4.34 4.95 4.52
C PHE A 66 -3.06 5.75 4.76
N ASP A 67 -2.49 5.70 5.96
CA ASP A 67 -1.12 6.17 6.24
C ASP A 67 -0.39 5.08 7.02
N ALA A 68 0.71 4.59 6.45
CA ALA A 68 1.54 3.58 7.10
C ALA A 68 3.04 3.80 6.82
N ALA A 69 3.88 3.28 7.70
CA ALA A 69 5.31 3.17 7.48
C ALA A 69 5.72 1.71 7.26
N VAL A 70 6.50 1.43 6.21
CA VAL A 70 6.98 0.09 5.82
C VAL A 70 8.37 0.22 5.22
N ALA A 71 9.35 -0.59 5.67
CA ALA A 71 10.71 -0.60 5.14
C ALA A 71 11.40 0.79 5.06
N GLY A 72 11.07 1.70 5.98
CA GLY A 72 11.57 3.08 5.98
C GLY A 72 10.93 3.98 4.91
N LEU A 73 9.87 3.52 4.24
CA LEU A 73 9.00 4.30 3.38
C LEU A 73 7.74 4.73 4.14
N THR A 74 7.20 5.89 3.77
CA THR A 74 5.83 6.29 4.12
C THR A 74 4.93 6.00 2.92
N LEU A 75 3.85 5.26 3.17
CA LEU A 75 2.81 4.94 2.20
C LEU A 75 1.56 5.72 2.59
N ARG A 76 1.01 6.48 1.65
CA ARG A 76 -0.25 7.20 1.82
C ARG A 76 -1.21 6.88 0.70
N TYR A 77 -2.47 6.63 1.05
CA TYR A 77 -3.56 6.56 0.09
C TYR A 77 -4.54 7.69 0.35
N HIS A 78 -4.83 8.48 -0.68
CA HIS A 78 -5.84 9.53 -0.63
C HIS A 78 -6.22 9.93 -2.05
N ALA A 79 -7.49 10.26 -2.27
CA ALA A 79 -8.01 10.68 -3.57
C ALA A 79 -7.64 9.70 -4.71
N GLU A 80 -7.87 8.41 -4.48
CA GLU A 80 -7.68 7.32 -5.47
C GLU A 80 -6.24 7.17 -5.98
N GLN A 81 -5.25 7.53 -5.16
CA GLN A 81 -3.85 7.42 -5.51
C GLN A 81 -3.01 7.02 -4.32
N TYR A 82 -1.94 6.27 -4.58
CA TYR A 82 -0.91 6.01 -3.58
C TYR A 82 0.25 6.98 -3.76
N GLU A 83 0.69 7.55 -2.66
CA GLU A 83 1.91 8.31 -2.56
C GLU A 83 2.93 7.54 -1.71
N LEU A 84 4.11 7.34 -2.27
CA LEU A 84 5.22 6.69 -1.59
C LEU A 84 6.36 7.70 -1.44
N ARG A 85 6.85 7.85 -0.21
CA ARG A 85 7.99 8.72 0.11
C ARG A 85 9.03 7.97 0.91
N GLY A 86 10.30 8.25 0.64
CA GLY A 86 11.39 7.73 1.43
C GLY A 86 12.76 7.93 0.79
N PRO A 87 13.79 7.25 1.33
CA PRO A 87 15.15 7.32 0.80
C PRO A 87 15.22 6.78 -0.63
N ASP A 88 15.99 7.45 -1.49
CA ASP A 88 16.10 7.13 -2.92
C ASP A 88 16.51 5.67 -3.15
N LYS A 89 17.50 5.18 -2.40
CA LYS A 89 17.96 3.78 -2.49
C LYS A 89 16.82 2.78 -2.28
N THR A 90 15.96 3.03 -1.31
CA THR A 90 14.81 2.17 -1.02
C THR A 90 13.76 2.29 -2.11
N MET A 91 13.51 3.50 -2.60
CA MET A 91 12.53 3.76 -3.64
C MET A 91 12.93 3.14 -5.00
N TRP A 92 14.21 3.22 -5.38
CA TRP A 92 14.74 2.57 -6.59
C TRP A 92 14.60 1.05 -6.52
N ARG A 93 14.84 0.45 -5.35
CA ARG A 93 14.61 -0.99 -5.14
C ARG A 93 13.13 -1.34 -5.32
N LEU A 94 12.23 -0.52 -4.77
CA LEU A 94 10.79 -0.73 -4.89
C LEU A 94 10.32 -0.60 -6.35
N LEU A 95 10.80 0.40 -7.08
CA LEU A 95 10.50 0.57 -8.51
C LEU A 95 10.93 -0.64 -9.33
N ARG A 96 12.12 -1.17 -9.06
CA ARG A 96 12.59 -2.39 -9.70
C ARG A 96 11.69 -3.59 -9.38
N GLN A 97 11.29 -3.74 -8.12
CA GLN A 97 10.33 -4.80 -7.73
C GLN A 97 8.97 -4.62 -8.42
N LEU A 98 8.50 -3.38 -8.57
CA LEU A 98 7.29 -3.07 -9.30
C LEU A 98 7.41 -3.49 -10.78
N ASP A 99 8.53 -3.18 -11.43
CA ASP A 99 8.78 -3.58 -12.82
C ASP A 99 8.83 -5.11 -12.95
N GLU A 100 9.52 -5.79 -12.03
CA GLU A 100 9.61 -7.26 -11.98
C GLU A 100 8.23 -7.92 -11.77
N GLN A 101 7.42 -7.40 -10.85
CA GLN A 101 6.05 -7.88 -10.62
C GLN A 101 5.15 -7.59 -11.83
N ASN A 102 5.23 -6.39 -12.39
CA ASN A 102 4.47 -6.04 -13.58
C ASN A 102 4.87 -6.88 -14.82
N ALA A 103 6.08 -7.42 -14.89
CA ALA A 103 6.49 -8.36 -15.93
C ALA A 103 5.86 -9.77 -15.76
N CYS A 104 5.43 -10.14 -14.55
CA CYS A 104 4.79 -11.42 -14.28
C CYS A 104 3.34 -11.44 -14.84
N PRO A 105 2.96 -12.37 -15.73
CA PRO A 105 1.62 -12.41 -16.33
C PRO A 105 0.49 -12.48 -15.29
N ASP A 106 0.72 -13.20 -14.19
CA ASP A 106 -0.27 -13.48 -13.15
C ASP A 106 -0.41 -12.35 -12.12
N PHE A 107 0.46 -11.33 -12.19
CA PHE A 107 0.38 -10.16 -11.33
C PHE A 107 -0.57 -9.13 -11.94
N GLN A 108 -1.85 -9.23 -11.57
CA GLN A 108 -2.91 -8.33 -12.00
C GLN A 108 -3.69 -7.81 -10.77
N PRO A 109 -4.11 -6.53 -10.76
CA PRO A 109 -3.89 -5.50 -11.80
C PRO A 109 -2.45 -4.95 -11.80
N LYS A 110 -1.92 -4.53 -12.95
CA LYS A 110 -0.59 -3.88 -12.99
C LYS A 110 -0.57 -2.60 -12.16
N LEU A 111 0.54 -2.37 -11.46
CA LEU A 111 0.76 -1.13 -10.70
C LEU A 111 1.30 -0.04 -11.64
N GLN A 112 0.55 1.05 -11.82
CA GLN A 112 0.93 2.13 -12.73
C GLN A 112 1.56 3.30 -11.96
N VAL A 113 2.76 3.69 -12.36
CA VAL A 113 3.40 4.92 -11.86
C VAL A 113 2.84 6.12 -12.62
N LEU A 114 2.28 7.09 -11.90
CA LEU A 114 1.72 8.33 -12.46
C LEU A 114 2.78 9.44 -12.56
N SER A 115 3.64 9.57 -11.55
CA SER A 115 4.72 10.56 -11.54
C SER A 115 5.84 10.16 -10.59
N ARG A 116 7.03 10.72 -10.84
CA ARG A 116 8.23 10.58 -10.02
C ARG A 116 8.81 11.98 -9.79
N HIS A 117 9.15 12.27 -8.54
CA HIS A 117 9.80 13.52 -8.15
C HIS A 117 11.07 13.18 -7.36
N ASP A 118 12.20 13.50 -7.96
CA ASP A 118 13.50 13.52 -7.30
C ASP A 118 13.63 14.92 -6.67
N GLU A 119 13.44 15.01 -5.36
CA GLU A 119 13.62 16.25 -4.57
C GLU A 119 15.09 16.45 -4.22
#